data_AF-A0A7X5E8V2-F1
#
_entry.id   AF-A0A7X5E8V2-F1
#
_cell.length_a   1.000
_cell.length_b   1.000
_cell.length_c   1.000
_cell.angle_alpha   90.00
_cell.angle_beta   90.00
_cell.angle_gamma   90.00
#
_symmetry.space_group_name_H-M   'P 1'
#
loop_
_entity.id
_entity.type
_entity.pdbx_description
1 polymer ?
#
loop_
_entity_poly.entity_id
_entity_poly.type
_entity_poly.pdbx_seq_one_letter_code
_entity_poly.pdbx_strand_id
1 'polypeptide(L)' 'MENGYFNEALSNFTKDFAYGGAIRHLVDKGYTVDRIVKEFGYPLSRESIEKMVEEYRKSKG' A
#
# COMPACT_ATOMS: atom_id res chain seq x y z
N MET A 1 -5.33 -18.02 17.61
CA MET A 1 -4.75 -16.66 17.68
C MET A 1 -3.57 -16.52 16.71
N GLU A 2 -2.64 -17.49 16.64
CA GLU A 2 -1.49 -17.44 15.70
C GLU A 2 -1.87 -17.32 14.22
N ASN A 3 -2.89 -18.05 13.75
CA ASN A 3 -3.27 -18.05 12.34
C ASN A 3 -3.74 -16.67 11.84
N GLY A 4 -4.38 -15.86 12.70
CA GLY A 4 -4.88 -14.54 12.31
C GLY A 4 -3.75 -13.56 12.04
N TYR A 5 -2.82 -13.44 12.99
CA TYR A 5 -1.65 -12.57 12.87
C TYR A 5 -0.76 -12.98 11.69
N PHE A 6 -0.49 -14.28 11.53
CA PHE A 6 0.33 -14.77 10.43
C PHE A 6 -0.32 -14.49 9.07
N ASN A 7 -1.61 -14.78 8.92
CA ASN A 7 -2.33 -14.53 7.67
C ASN A 7 -2.38 -13.03 7.33
N GLU A 8 -2.52 -12.16 8.34
CA GLU A 8 -2.45 -10.72 8.13
C GLU A 8 -1.06 -10.27 7.68
N ALA A 9 0.00 -10.75 8.36
CA ALA A 9 1.38 -10.45 7.99
C ALA A 9 1.70 -10.91 6.56
N LEU A 10 1.28 -12.12 6.19
CA LEU A 10 1.47 -12.66 4.85
C LEU A 10 0.66 -11.88 3.79
N SER A 11 -0.57 -11.49 4.11
CA SER A 11 -1.40 -10.66 3.23
C SER A 11 -0.77 -9.29 2.98
N ASN A 12 -0.31 -8.63 4.05
CA ASN A 12 0.39 -7.35 3.95
C ASN A 12 1.67 -7.47 3.11
N PHE A 13 2.49 -8.50 3.35
CA PHE A 13 3.70 -8.77 2.57
C PHE A 13 3.39 -8.98 1.08
N THR A 14 2.39 -9.82 0.77
CA THR A 14 2.03 -10.14 -0.62
C THR A 14 1.54 -8.89 -1.37
N LYS A 15 0.73 -8.04 -0.72
CA LYS A 15 0.26 -6.79 -1.32
C LYS A 15 1.42 -5.83 -1.59
N ASP A 16 2.35 -5.68 -0.63
CA ASP A 16 3.50 -4.80 -0.79
C ASP A 16 4.45 -5.30 -1.90
N PHE A 17 4.69 -6.61 -1.94
CA PHE A 17 5.49 -7.24 -2.99
C PHE A 17 4.89 -7.00 -4.39
N ALA A 18 3.57 -7.12 -4.53
CA ALA A 18 2.89 -6.96 -5.82
C ALA A 18 2.70 -5.50 -6.26
N TYR A 19 2.38 -4.58 -5.34
CA TYR A 19 1.94 -3.23 -5.68
C TYR A 19 2.76 -2.10 -5.04
N GLY A 20 3.53 -2.41 -3.99
CA GLY A 20 4.21 -1.41 -3.17
C GLY A 20 5.18 -0.55 -3.96
N GLY A 21 5.97 -1.15 -4.86
CA GLY A 21 6.91 -0.41 -5.72
C GLY A 21 6.22 0.64 -6.58
N ALA A 22 5.11 0.29 -7.23
CA ALA A 22 4.35 1.22 -8.07
C ALA A 22 3.68 2.32 -7.25
N ILE A 23 3.06 1.99 -6.12
CA ILE A 23 2.43 2.95 -5.22
C ILE A 23 3.45 3.96 -4.69
N ARG A 24 4.62 3.50 -4.22
CA ARG A 24 5.71 4.38 -3.73
C ARG A 24 6.23 5.30 -4.83
N HIS A 25 6.39 4.78 -6.05
CA HIS A 25 6.79 5.58 -7.20
C HIS A 25 5.78 6.71 -7.50
N LEU A 26 4.47 6.41 -7.44
CA LEU A 26 3.42 7.41 -7.64
C LEU A 26 3.43 8.46 -6.54
N VAL A 27 3.65 8.07 -5.28
CA VAL A 27 3.82 9.02 -4.16
C VAL A 27 5.01 9.95 -4.41
N ASP A 28 6.16 9.43 -4.86
CA ASP A 28 7.32 10.27 -5.20
C ASP A 28 7.03 11.24 -6.36
N LYS A 29 6.09 10.89 -7.24
CA LYS A 29 5.59 11.77 -8.31
C LYS A 29 4.52 12.76 -7.84
N GLY A 30 4.19 12.80 -6.55
CA GLY A 30 3.24 13.73 -5.96
C GLY A 30 1.78 13.29 -6.02
N TYR A 31 1.50 12.03 -6.33
CA TYR A 31 0.12 11.52 -6.34
C TYR A 31 -0.41 11.36 -4.91
N THR A 32 -1.68 11.73 -4.71
CA THR A 32 -2.42 11.48 -3.47
C THR A 32 -3.09 10.10 -3.52
N VAL A 33 -3.47 9.57 -2.36
CA VAL A 33 -4.27 8.33 -2.25
C VAL A 33 -5.51 8.39 -3.15
N ASP A 34 -6.26 9.50 -3.13
CA ASP A 34 -7.46 9.65 -3.95
C ASP A 34 -7.17 9.53 -5.45
N ARG A 35 -6.06 10.12 -5.92
CA ARG A 35 -5.65 9.98 -7.33
C ARG A 35 -5.22 8.56 -7.65
N ILE A 36 -4.47 7.91 -6.76
CA ILE A 36 -4.03 6.52 -6.96
C ILE A 36 -5.24 5.58 -7.09
N VAL A 37 -6.21 5.69 -6.18
CA VAL A 37 -7.44 4.87 -6.18
C VAL A 37 -8.26 5.11 -7.44
N LYS A 38 -8.44 6.38 -7.82
CA LYS A 38 -9.30 6.76 -8.95
C LYS A 38 -8.70 6.43 -10.31
N GLU A 39 -7.39 6.58 -10.48
CA GLU A 39 -6.75 6.55 -11.80
C GLU A 39 -6.14 5.18 -12.15
N PHE A 40 -5.76 4.36 -11.16
CA PHE A 40 -5.00 3.13 -11.40
C PHE A 40 -5.78 1.84 -11.15
N GLY A 41 -6.94 1.90 -10.47
CA GLY A 41 -7.86 0.76 -10.35
C GLY A 41 -7.24 -0.51 -9.74
N TYR A 42 -6.26 -0.37 -8.84
CA TYR A 42 -5.64 -1.51 -8.18
C TYR A 42 -6.69 -2.37 -7.46
N PRO A 43 -6.53 -3.70 -7.43
CA PRO A 43 -7.42 -4.60 -6.68
C PRO A 43 -7.07 -4.58 -5.19
N LEU A 44 -6.91 -3.38 -4.63
CA LEU A 44 -6.61 -3.10 -3.23
C LEU A 44 -7.71 -2.23 -2.65
N SER A 45 -8.03 -2.42 -1.38
CA SER A 45 -8.87 -1.46 -0.67
C SER A 45 -8.16 -0.12 -0.57
N ARG A 46 -8.95 0.96 -0.47
CA ARG A 46 -8.43 2.30 -0.16
C ARG A 46 -7.55 2.28 1.08
N GLU A 47 -7.99 1.60 2.14
CA GLU A 47 -7.25 1.44 3.39
C GLU A 47 -5.86 0.79 3.18
N SER A 48 -5.77 -0.23 2.31
CA SER A 48 -4.48 -0.87 2.00
C SER A 48 -3.53 0.11 1.30
N ILE A 49 -4.05 0.94 0.39
CA ILE A 49 -3.27 1.97 -0.30
C ILE A 49 -2.85 3.07 0.68
N GLU A 50 -3.76 3.54 1.54
CA GLU A 50 -3.47 4.53 2.59
C GLU A 50 -2.35 4.05 3.50
N LYS A 51 -2.44 2.82 4.01
CA LYS A 51 -1.42 2.21 4.85
C LYS A 51 -0.05 2.19 4.18
N MET A 52 0.04 1.74 2.92
CA MET A 52 1.31 1.72 2.17
C MET A 52 1.90 3.12 1.97
N VAL A 53 1.05 4.11 1.67
CA VAL A 53 1.48 5.50 1.48
C VAL A 53 1.99 6.09 2.79
N GLU A 54 1.31 5.85 3.90
CA GLU A 54 1.72 6.31 5.23
C GLU A 54 3.02 5.66 5.71
N GLU A 55 3.15 4.33 5.57
CA GLU A 55 4.36 3.58 5.90
C GLU A 55 5.55 4.10 5.09
N TYR A 56 5.35 4.34 3.79
CA TYR A 56 6.40 4.90 2.94
C TYR A 56 6.82 6.30 3.38
N ARG A 57 5.85 7.18 3.66
CA ARG A 57 6.13 8.55 4.16
C ARG A 57 6.90 8.52 5.47
N LYS A 58 6.55 7.63 6.40
CA LYS A 58 7.27 7.45 7.67
C LYS A 58 8.70 6.95 7.46
N SER A 59 8.95 6.10 6.46
CA SER A 59 10.30 5.59 6.14
C SER A 59 11.22 6.60 5.44
N LYS A 60 10.67 7.71 4.91
CA LYS A 60 11.40 8.77 4.21
C LYS A 60 11.81 9.95 5.11
N GLY A 61 11.26 10.04 6.33
CA GLY A 61 11.64 11.02 7.34
C GLY A 61 12.77 10.50 8.23
#